data_AF-A0A418WUX5-F1
#
_entry.id   AF-A0A418WUX5-F1
#
_cell.length_a   1.000
_cell.length_b   1.000
_cell.length_c   1.000
_cell.angle_alpha   90.00
_cell.angle_beta   90.00
_cell.angle_gamma   90.00
#
_symmetry.space_group_name_H-M   'P 1'
#
loop_
_entity.id
_entity.type
_entity.pdbx_description
1 polymer ?
#
loop_
_entity_poly.entity_id
_entity_poly.type
_entity_poly.pdbx_seq_one_letter_code
_entity_poly.pdbx_strand_id
1 'polypeptide(L)'
;MFNAWNSQVATPDYYSVLGILPDAEDVVVAAAYRALAQRYHPDRWTGNPTEAHGKMSVLNEAYRVLRDKTLRAEYDRARVKGQQAEFSSEESSEFTEAFASGLSEVEDRWLVACSIYPDLVGLRKKLGAVSTSLAFSYVTAILEIKMYEQRNEIAEALKSAFLERYFGTNAEILKYAEELIYSGHRDAAKALNRLVDVMGSNVEPSRLISKVDTDFGIRTSREREAAARQRQRDHQSLASAVRVYGHYREARALADLHGYQTQEVGGGFLSAPEVHVKPPKGDLVIFKNSVAFVQWVKNTLLPAA
;
A
#
# COMPACT_ATOMS: atom_id res chain seq x y z
N MET A 1 -44.34 -34.69 -19.74
CA MET A 1 -43.84 -35.50 -18.62
C MET A 1 -42.51 -34.93 -18.18
N PHE A 2 -42.48 -34.46 -16.94
CA PHE A 2 -41.29 -33.97 -16.22
C PHE A 2 -40.30 -35.11 -15.96
N ASN A 3 -39.00 -34.76 -15.91
CA ASN A 3 -37.92 -35.27 -15.03
C ASN A 3 -36.59 -34.99 -15.74
N ALA A 4 -35.49 -34.57 -15.11
CA ALA A 4 -35.19 -34.02 -13.80
C ALA A 4 -33.73 -33.52 -13.96
N TRP A 5 -33.47 -32.22 -13.82
CA TRP A 5 -32.09 -31.73 -13.73
C TRP A 5 -31.75 -31.56 -12.25
N ASN A 6 -30.75 -32.33 -11.85
CA ASN A 6 -30.23 -32.46 -10.50
C ASN A 6 -29.67 -31.11 -10.04
N SER A 7 -30.32 -30.50 -9.05
CA SER A 7 -29.90 -29.23 -8.44
C SER A 7 -28.69 -29.44 -7.54
N GLN A 8 -27.50 -29.13 -8.03
CA GLN A 8 -26.38 -28.69 -7.18
C GLN A 8 -26.29 -27.17 -7.31
N VAL A 9 -27.12 -26.46 -6.55
CA VAL A 9 -26.94 -25.02 -6.35
C VAL A 9 -25.64 -24.88 -5.55
N ALA A 10 -24.58 -24.41 -6.19
CA ALA A 10 -23.34 -24.06 -5.50
C ALA A 10 -23.70 -23.00 -4.45
N THR A 11 -23.57 -23.35 -3.16
CA THR A 11 -23.79 -22.39 -2.08
C THR A 11 -22.78 -21.25 -2.24
N PRO A 12 -23.23 -19.98 -2.36
CA PRO A 12 -22.34 -18.85 -2.57
C PRO A 12 -21.36 -18.69 -1.39
N ASP A 13 -20.10 -18.39 -1.71
CA ASP A 13 -19.03 -18.15 -0.74
C ASP A 13 -19.42 -17.05 0.26
N TYR A 14 -19.22 -17.26 1.55
CA TYR A 14 -19.63 -16.30 2.60
C TYR A 14 -18.92 -14.95 2.49
N TYR A 15 -17.70 -14.92 1.97
CA TYR A 15 -16.99 -13.67 1.69
C TYR A 15 -17.66 -12.92 0.54
N SER A 16 -18.06 -13.64 -0.51
CA SER A 16 -18.81 -13.09 -1.64
C SER A 16 -20.22 -12.64 -1.23
N VAL A 17 -20.88 -13.37 -0.34
CA VAL A 17 -22.19 -13.01 0.26
C VAL A 17 -22.11 -11.68 1.01
N LEU A 18 -21.00 -11.39 1.68
CA LEU A 18 -20.79 -10.10 2.33
C LEU A 18 -20.10 -9.06 1.45
N GLY A 19 -19.64 -9.43 0.24
CA GLY A 19 -18.94 -8.54 -0.69
C GLY A 19 -17.55 -8.10 -0.20
N ILE A 20 -16.88 -8.94 0.59
CA ILE A 20 -15.58 -8.63 1.23
C ILE A 20 -14.51 -9.64 0.83
N LEU A 21 -13.24 -9.29 0.99
CA LEU A 21 -12.13 -10.20 0.72
C LEU A 21 -11.97 -11.24 1.85
N PRO A 22 -11.39 -12.43 1.57
CA PRO A 22 -11.13 -13.45 2.58
C PRO A 22 -10.21 -13.00 3.74
N ASP A 23 -9.36 -12.00 3.50
CA ASP A 23 -8.49 -11.38 4.50
C ASP A 23 -9.15 -10.19 5.23
N ALA A 24 -10.43 -9.92 4.96
CA ALA A 24 -11.18 -8.83 5.61
C ALA A 24 -11.28 -9.03 7.12
N GLU A 25 -11.08 -7.97 7.88
CA GLU A 25 -11.12 -8.03 9.34
C GLU A 25 -12.54 -8.14 9.88
N ASP A 26 -12.70 -8.62 11.12
CA ASP A 26 -14.00 -8.81 11.78
C ASP A 26 -14.85 -7.51 11.79
N VAL A 27 -14.21 -6.34 11.87
CA VAL A 27 -14.88 -5.03 11.77
C VAL A 27 -15.44 -4.77 10.38
N VAL A 28 -14.73 -5.17 9.32
CA VAL A 28 -15.17 -5.08 7.92
C VAL A 28 -16.32 -6.06 7.69
N VAL A 29 -16.20 -7.29 8.21
CA VAL A 29 -17.26 -8.30 8.21
C VAL A 29 -18.54 -7.74 8.86
N ALA A 30 -18.42 -7.11 10.04
CA ALA A 30 -19.55 -6.53 10.76
C ALA A 30 -20.14 -5.29 10.07
N ALA A 31 -19.30 -4.43 9.48
CA ALA A 31 -19.74 -3.25 8.76
C ALA A 31 -20.49 -3.64 7.47
N ALA A 32 -19.93 -4.58 6.70
CA ALA A 32 -20.56 -5.12 5.50
C ALA A 32 -21.91 -5.77 5.82
N TYR A 33 -21.95 -6.63 6.86
CA TYR A 33 -23.20 -7.21 7.33
C TYR A 33 -24.22 -6.14 7.74
N ARG A 34 -23.83 -5.12 8.53
CA ARG A 34 -24.75 -4.06 8.96
C ARG A 34 -25.33 -3.27 7.79
N ALA A 35 -24.52 -2.91 6.80
CA ALA A 35 -24.98 -2.20 5.61
C ALA A 35 -25.98 -3.05 4.79
N LEU A 36 -25.66 -4.32 4.57
CA LEU A 36 -26.51 -5.25 3.82
C LEU A 36 -27.80 -5.58 4.57
N ALA A 37 -27.72 -5.82 5.88
CA ALA A 37 -28.87 -6.10 6.74
C ALA A 37 -29.84 -4.91 6.81
N GLN A 38 -29.34 -3.67 6.84
CA GLN A 38 -30.20 -2.48 6.77
C GLN A 38 -30.96 -2.38 5.44
N ARG A 39 -30.32 -2.76 4.33
CA ARG A 39 -30.94 -2.72 3.00
C ARG A 39 -32.01 -3.80 2.80
N TYR A 40 -31.71 -5.03 3.20
CA TYR A 40 -32.62 -6.17 3.03
C TYR A 40 -33.53 -6.41 4.24
N HIS A 41 -33.59 -5.45 5.18
CA HIS A 41 -34.52 -5.53 6.30
C HIS A 41 -35.97 -5.55 5.78
N PRO A 42 -36.84 -6.46 6.25
CA PRO A 42 -38.23 -6.53 5.81
C PRO A 42 -38.98 -5.20 5.89
N ASP A 43 -38.69 -4.38 6.92
CA ASP A 43 -39.32 -3.08 7.12
C ASP A 43 -38.83 -1.98 6.15
N ARG A 44 -37.67 -2.14 5.52
CA ARG A 44 -37.06 -1.14 4.62
C ARG A 44 -37.07 -1.56 3.16
N TRP A 45 -37.27 -2.83 2.88
CA TRP A 45 -37.29 -3.37 1.52
C TRP A 45 -38.63 -3.09 0.84
N THR A 46 -38.59 -2.38 -0.29
CA THR A 46 -39.78 -2.03 -1.08
C THR A 46 -40.11 -3.05 -2.18
N GLY A 47 -39.27 -4.07 -2.37
CA GLY A 47 -39.48 -5.16 -3.32
C GLY A 47 -40.20 -6.37 -2.72
N ASN A 48 -40.02 -7.55 -3.32
CA ASN A 48 -40.66 -8.79 -2.85
C ASN A 48 -40.18 -9.17 -1.43
N PRO A 49 -41.07 -9.30 -0.43
CA PRO A 49 -40.71 -9.67 0.94
C PRO A 49 -40.02 -11.04 1.05
N THR A 50 -40.36 -11.96 0.15
CA THR A 50 -39.79 -13.32 0.10
C THR A 50 -38.30 -13.28 -0.27
N GLU A 51 -37.93 -12.37 -1.18
CA GLU A 51 -36.54 -12.16 -1.59
C GLU A 51 -35.72 -11.49 -0.49
N ALA A 52 -36.28 -10.51 0.20
CA ALA A 52 -35.65 -9.90 1.37
C ALA A 52 -35.36 -10.93 2.46
N HIS A 53 -36.33 -11.82 2.74
CA HIS A 53 -36.16 -12.87 3.73
C HIS A 53 -35.06 -13.87 3.34
N GLY A 54 -35.04 -14.30 2.07
CA GLY A 54 -33.99 -15.17 1.54
C GLY A 54 -32.60 -14.54 1.63
N LYS A 55 -32.45 -13.29 1.17
CA LYS A 55 -31.17 -12.55 1.22
C LYS A 55 -30.73 -12.32 2.66
N MET A 56 -31.63 -11.94 3.57
CA MET A 56 -31.32 -11.74 4.98
C MET A 56 -30.86 -13.04 5.67
N SER A 57 -31.49 -14.17 5.35
CA SER A 57 -31.07 -15.48 5.89
C SER A 57 -29.63 -15.82 5.51
N VAL A 58 -29.28 -15.62 4.24
CA VAL A 58 -27.92 -15.89 3.72
C VAL A 58 -26.89 -14.91 4.32
N LEU A 59 -27.24 -13.64 4.49
CA LEU A 59 -26.39 -12.64 5.16
C LEU A 59 -26.15 -12.97 6.63
N ASN A 60 -27.20 -13.38 7.35
CA ASN A 60 -27.12 -13.78 8.75
C ASN A 60 -26.19 -14.98 8.92
N GLU A 61 -26.30 -15.96 8.02
CA GLU A 61 -25.46 -17.16 8.06
C GLU A 61 -23.99 -16.85 7.74
N ALA A 62 -23.73 -16.08 6.68
CA ALA A 62 -22.37 -15.62 6.36
C ALA A 62 -21.75 -14.82 7.51
N TYR A 63 -22.52 -13.91 8.11
CA TYR A 63 -22.04 -13.16 9.27
C TYR A 63 -21.82 -14.04 10.50
N ARG A 64 -22.70 -15.01 10.78
CA ARG A 64 -22.55 -15.95 11.89
C ARG A 64 -21.25 -16.73 11.80
N VAL A 65 -20.91 -17.22 10.60
CA VAL A 65 -19.68 -17.98 10.35
C VAL A 65 -18.45 -17.07 10.35
N LEU A 66 -18.49 -15.94 9.63
CA LEU A 66 -17.32 -15.08 9.46
C LEU A 66 -16.99 -14.20 10.67
N ARG A 67 -17.95 -13.95 11.58
CA ARG A 67 -17.67 -13.20 12.81
C ARG A 67 -17.03 -14.03 13.91
N ASP A 68 -17.21 -15.36 13.87
CA ASP A 68 -16.66 -16.27 14.86
C ASP A 68 -15.32 -16.81 14.35
N LYS A 69 -14.25 -16.57 15.10
CA LYS A 69 -12.89 -16.94 14.66
C LYS A 69 -12.72 -18.44 14.43
N THR A 70 -13.38 -19.27 15.24
CA THR A 70 -13.29 -20.73 15.15
C THR A 70 -14.03 -21.22 13.91
N LEU A 71 -15.27 -20.75 13.72
CA LEU A 71 -16.09 -21.11 12.55
C LEU A 71 -15.48 -20.58 11.25
N ARG A 72 -14.92 -19.37 11.26
CA ARG A 72 -14.21 -18.79 10.12
C ARG A 72 -12.97 -19.61 9.75
N ALA A 73 -12.16 -20.03 10.73
CA ALA A 73 -10.99 -20.86 10.47
C ALA A 73 -11.36 -22.27 9.97
N GLU A 74 -12.47 -22.84 10.44
CA GLU A 74 -13.04 -24.08 9.89
C GLU A 74 -13.51 -23.90 8.45
N TYR A 75 -14.24 -22.82 8.18
CA TYR A 75 -14.71 -22.44 6.86
C TYR A 75 -13.56 -22.24 5.87
N ASP A 76 -12.53 -21.47 6.25
CA ASP A 76 -11.37 -21.20 5.42
C ASP A 76 -10.59 -22.48 5.08
N ARG A 77 -10.44 -23.40 6.04
CA ARG A 77 -9.83 -24.71 5.81
C ARG A 77 -10.63 -25.59 4.84
N ALA A 78 -11.96 -25.54 4.91
CA ALA A 78 -12.83 -26.28 4.00
C ALA A 78 -12.83 -25.66 2.58
N ARG A 79 -12.85 -24.32 2.49
CA ARG A 79 -12.83 -23.55 1.25
C ARG A 79 -11.60 -23.83 0.39
N VAL A 80 -10.42 -23.91 1.01
CA VAL A 80 -9.15 -24.22 0.31
C VAL A 80 -9.15 -25.63 -0.30
N LYS A 81 -9.86 -26.60 0.30
CA LYS A 81 -9.98 -27.96 -0.24
C LYS A 81 -10.96 -28.05 -1.43
N GLY A 82 -11.94 -27.14 -1.51
CA GLY A 82 -12.94 -27.10 -2.58
C GLY A 82 -12.51 -26.31 -3.83
N GLN A 83 -11.59 -25.35 -3.71
CA GLN A 83 -11.15 -24.48 -4.80
C GLN A 83 -10.26 -25.14 -5.87
N GLN A 84 -9.98 -26.45 -5.78
CA GLN A 84 -9.37 -27.19 -6.91
C GLN A 84 -10.39 -27.52 -8.03
N ALA A 85 -11.68 -27.23 -7.84
CA ALA A 85 -12.69 -27.36 -8.88
C ALA A 85 -13.54 -26.07 -9.00
N GLU A 86 -13.51 -25.48 -10.19
CA GLU A 86 -14.45 -24.50 -10.75
C GLU A 86 -14.55 -23.08 -10.17
N PHE A 87 -14.17 -22.11 -11.00
CA PHE A 87 -14.51 -20.70 -10.88
C PHE A 87 -15.32 -20.32 -12.12
N SER A 88 -16.64 -20.16 -12.01
CA SER A 88 -17.50 -19.53 -13.03
C SER A 88 -18.11 -18.27 -12.42
N SER A 89 -17.73 -17.12 -12.95
CA SER A 89 -18.12 -15.79 -12.49
C SER A 89 -19.32 -15.27 -13.29
N GLU A 90 -20.54 -15.68 -12.93
CA GLU A 90 -21.78 -15.07 -13.44
C GLU A 90 -22.87 -15.14 -12.36
N GLU A 91 -22.97 -14.11 -11.50
CA GLU A 91 -24.13 -13.70 -10.66
C GLU A 91 -23.66 -12.57 -9.71
N SER A 92 -24.28 -11.40 -9.48
CA SER A 92 -25.56 -10.75 -9.82
C SER A 92 -25.35 -9.21 -9.73
N SER A 93 -25.70 -8.45 -10.77
CA SER A 93 -25.35 -7.00 -10.88
C SER A 93 -26.10 -6.08 -9.89
N GLU A 94 -27.22 -6.55 -9.34
CA GLU A 94 -28.06 -5.79 -8.40
C GLU A 94 -27.46 -5.76 -6.98
N PHE A 95 -26.69 -6.79 -6.62
CA PHE A 95 -25.96 -6.88 -5.35
C PHE A 95 -24.71 -5.98 -5.35
N THR A 96 -24.03 -5.85 -6.49
CA THR A 96 -22.92 -4.89 -6.66
C THR A 96 -23.38 -3.44 -6.57
N GLU A 97 -24.54 -3.09 -7.12
CA GLU A 97 -25.12 -1.73 -7.02
C GLU A 97 -25.50 -1.39 -5.57
N ALA A 98 -25.97 -2.39 -4.81
CA ALA A 98 -26.32 -2.22 -3.42
C ALA A 98 -25.16 -1.84 -2.52
N PHE A 99 -24.09 -2.60 -2.67
CA PHE A 99 -22.84 -2.40 -1.97
C PHE A 99 -22.19 -1.08 -2.39
N ALA A 100 -22.21 -0.76 -3.69
CA ALA A 100 -21.73 0.53 -4.20
C ALA A 100 -22.50 1.72 -3.59
N SER A 101 -23.83 1.61 -3.43
CA SER A 101 -24.65 2.65 -2.82
C SER A 101 -24.35 2.83 -1.32
N GLY A 102 -24.19 1.75 -0.55
CA GLY A 102 -23.82 1.85 0.88
C GLY A 102 -22.42 2.41 1.12
N LEU A 103 -21.45 2.04 0.26
CA LEU A 103 -20.13 2.65 0.27
C LEU A 103 -20.18 4.14 -0.13
N SER A 104 -21.07 4.50 -1.06
CA SER A 104 -21.30 5.89 -1.46
C SER A 104 -21.78 6.75 -0.28
N GLU A 105 -22.75 6.27 0.51
CA GLU A 105 -23.26 7.03 1.66
C GLU A 105 -22.19 7.25 2.75
N VAL A 106 -21.35 6.24 2.99
CA VAL A 106 -20.20 6.37 3.89
C VAL A 106 -19.19 7.37 3.34
N GLU A 107 -18.91 7.33 2.04
CA GLU A 107 -17.99 8.25 1.38
C GLU A 107 -18.52 9.69 1.38
N ASP A 108 -19.83 9.91 1.19
CA ASP A 108 -20.45 11.23 1.27
C ASP A 108 -20.32 11.82 2.68
N ARG A 109 -20.65 11.03 3.72
CA ARG A 109 -20.44 11.43 5.13
C ARG A 109 -18.97 11.71 5.43
N TRP A 110 -18.07 10.92 4.86
CA TRP A 110 -16.63 11.11 4.98
C TRP A 110 -16.16 12.42 4.33
N LEU A 111 -16.67 12.77 3.15
CA LEU A 111 -16.34 14.03 2.48
C LEU A 111 -16.80 15.25 3.28
N VAL A 112 -17.98 15.17 3.90
CA VAL A 112 -18.45 16.21 4.85
C VAL A 112 -17.48 16.34 6.02
N ALA A 113 -17.06 15.24 6.64
CA ALA A 113 -16.06 15.28 7.71
C ALA A 113 -14.72 15.90 7.24
N CYS A 114 -14.25 15.54 6.04
CA CYS A 114 -13.02 16.09 5.46
C CYS A 114 -13.11 17.59 5.15
N SER A 115 -14.29 18.12 4.84
CA SER A 115 -14.48 19.55 4.63
C SER A 115 -14.20 20.38 5.89
N ILE A 116 -14.45 19.79 7.08
CA ILE A 116 -14.20 20.41 8.38
C ILE A 116 -12.78 20.09 8.86
N TYR A 117 -12.33 18.85 8.67
CA TYR A 117 -11.03 18.34 9.10
C TYR A 117 -10.23 17.80 7.89
N PRO A 118 -9.56 18.66 7.11
CA PRO A 118 -8.91 18.26 5.85
C PRO A 118 -7.77 17.24 6.02
N ASP A 119 -7.14 17.20 7.18
CA ASP A 119 -6.06 16.27 7.50
C ASP A 119 -6.51 14.80 7.60
N LEU A 120 -7.82 14.55 7.76
CA LEU A 120 -8.42 13.21 7.69
C LEU A 120 -8.06 12.46 6.40
N VAL A 121 -7.96 13.17 5.27
CA VAL A 121 -7.56 12.59 3.98
C VAL A 121 -6.14 12.02 4.07
N GLY A 122 -5.24 12.76 4.72
CA GLY A 122 -3.86 12.34 4.95
C GLY A 122 -3.80 11.11 5.86
N LEU A 123 -4.60 11.08 6.92
CA LEU A 123 -4.68 9.96 7.86
C LEU A 123 -5.22 8.68 7.21
N ARG A 124 -6.33 8.76 6.47
CA ARG A 124 -6.86 7.63 5.68
C ARG A 124 -5.82 7.10 4.70
N LYS A 125 -5.09 7.98 4.01
CA LYS A 125 -4.02 7.58 3.07
C LYS A 125 -2.87 6.87 3.79
N LYS A 126 -2.41 7.39 4.93
CA LYS A 126 -1.34 6.78 5.74
C LYS A 126 -1.73 5.39 6.23
N LEU A 127 -2.97 5.23 6.71
CA LEU A 127 -3.49 3.94 7.16
C LEU A 127 -3.71 2.99 5.98
N GLY A 128 -4.13 3.49 4.81
CA GLY A 128 -4.32 2.69 3.59
C GLY A 128 -3.02 2.16 3.01
N ALA A 129 -1.90 2.87 3.24
CA ALA A 129 -0.57 2.37 2.93
C ALA A 129 -0.21 1.14 3.78
N VAL A 130 -0.75 1.06 5.00
CA VAL A 130 -0.61 -0.10 5.89
C VAL A 130 -1.56 -1.22 5.48
N SER A 131 -2.87 -0.92 5.48
CA SER A 131 -3.90 -1.83 4.98
C SER A 131 -5.15 -1.05 4.55
N THR A 132 -5.77 -1.45 3.44
CA THR A 132 -7.07 -0.93 3.00
C THR A 132 -8.14 -1.14 4.07
N SER A 133 -8.13 -2.28 4.77
CA SER A 133 -9.07 -2.59 5.86
C SER A 133 -8.90 -1.63 7.05
N LEU A 134 -7.66 -1.29 7.38
CA LEU A 134 -7.34 -0.36 8.46
C LEU A 134 -7.81 1.07 8.14
N ALA A 135 -7.61 1.52 6.90
CA ALA A 135 -8.12 2.81 6.43
C ALA A 135 -9.65 2.88 6.50
N PHE A 136 -10.34 1.83 6.08
CA PHE A 136 -11.80 1.76 6.16
C PHE A 136 -12.31 1.74 7.61
N SER A 137 -11.65 0.97 8.47
CA SER A 137 -11.96 0.90 9.91
C SER A 137 -11.84 2.26 10.56
N TYR A 138 -10.81 3.03 10.19
CA TYR A 138 -10.62 4.39 10.63
C TYR A 138 -11.74 5.33 10.17
N VAL A 139 -12.10 5.30 8.88
CA VAL A 139 -13.21 6.10 8.34
C VAL A 139 -14.49 5.83 9.11
N THR A 140 -14.80 4.55 9.33
CA THR A 140 -16.00 4.15 10.07
C THR A 140 -15.94 4.60 11.53
N ALA A 141 -14.80 4.39 12.20
CA ALA A 141 -14.59 4.81 13.58
C ALA A 141 -14.79 6.33 13.75
N ILE A 142 -14.23 7.14 12.85
CA ILE A 142 -14.36 8.60 12.88
C ILE A 142 -15.83 9.03 12.72
N LEU A 143 -16.55 8.44 11.77
CA LEU A 143 -17.94 8.80 11.48
C LEU A 143 -18.93 8.36 12.57
N GLU A 144 -18.62 7.29 13.30
CA GLU A 144 -19.46 6.75 14.37
C GLU A 144 -19.14 7.35 15.74
N ILE A 145 -17.85 7.44 16.10
CA ILE A 145 -17.40 7.95 17.39
C ILE A 145 -17.49 9.48 17.44
N LYS A 146 -17.32 10.16 16.29
CA LYS A 146 -17.42 11.63 16.14
C LYS A 146 -16.47 12.43 17.04
N MET A 147 -15.44 11.80 17.60
CA MET A 147 -14.37 12.45 18.37
C MET A 147 -13.28 12.98 17.42
N TYR A 148 -13.65 13.92 16.55
CA TYR A 148 -12.76 14.42 15.50
C TYR A 148 -11.51 15.15 16.03
N GLU A 149 -11.58 15.73 17.23
CA GLU A 149 -10.40 16.32 17.88
C GLU A 149 -9.33 15.26 18.20
N GLN A 150 -9.74 14.01 18.44
CA GLN A 150 -8.86 12.87 18.75
C GLN A 150 -8.50 12.02 17.52
N ARG A 151 -8.78 12.52 16.30
CA ARG A 151 -8.62 11.75 15.05
C ARG A 151 -7.21 11.19 14.83
N ASN A 152 -6.17 11.85 15.35
CA ASN A 152 -4.79 11.36 15.30
C ASN A 152 -4.57 10.22 16.30
N GLU A 153 -5.04 10.36 17.53
CA GLU A 153 -4.95 9.29 18.54
C GLU A 153 -5.73 8.05 18.11
N ILE A 154 -6.93 8.23 17.53
CA ILE A 154 -7.73 7.12 16.98
C ILE A 154 -6.98 6.41 15.85
N ALA A 155 -6.34 7.15 14.95
CA ALA A 155 -5.55 6.58 13.85
C ALA A 155 -4.38 5.74 14.40
N GLU A 156 -3.61 6.27 15.34
CA GLU A 156 -2.48 5.58 15.95
C GLU A 156 -2.91 4.38 16.80
N ALA A 157 -4.01 4.49 17.54
CA ALA A 157 -4.56 3.38 18.32
C ALA A 157 -5.01 2.22 17.41
N LEU A 158 -5.73 2.52 16.32
CA LEU A 158 -6.14 1.50 15.34
C LEU A 158 -4.94 0.87 14.64
N LYS A 159 -3.94 1.67 14.25
CA LYS A 159 -2.71 1.16 13.65
C LYS A 159 -1.95 0.24 14.62
N SER A 160 -1.81 0.66 15.87
CA SER A 160 -1.11 -0.12 16.90
C SER A 160 -1.83 -1.44 17.15
N ALA A 161 -3.15 -1.41 17.35
CA ALA A 161 -3.95 -2.62 17.53
C ALA A 161 -3.88 -3.56 16.32
N PHE A 162 -3.87 -3.00 15.10
CA PHE A 162 -3.69 -3.78 13.87
C PHE A 162 -2.33 -4.47 13.85
N LEU A 163 -1.25 -3.73 14.09
CA LEU A 163 0.11 -4.27 14.08
C LEU A 163 0.28 -5.32 15.18
N GLU A 164 -0.17 -5.05 16.40
CA GLU A 164 -0.09 -5.99 17.52
C GLU A 164 -0.83 -7.30 17.24
N ARG A 165 -1.98 -7.22 16.57
CA ARG A 165 -2.74 -8.41 16.19
C ARG A 165 -1.99 -9.33 15.24
N TYR A 166 -1.14 -8.80 14.36
CA TYR A 166 -0.40 -9.58 13.35
C TYR A 166 1.06 -9.86 13.71
N PHE A 167 1.67 -9.03 14.56
CA PHE A 167 3.10 -9.07 14.83
C PHE A 167 3.42 -9.22 16.33
N GLY A 168 2.39 -9.37 17.17
CA GLY A 168 2.53 -9.46 18.61
C GLY A 168 2.89 -8.11 19.24
N THR A 169 3.25 -8.10 20.53
CA THR A 169 3.47 -6.86 21.29
C THR A 169 4.93 -6.43 21.37
N ASN A 170 5.85 -7.16 20.73
CA ASN A 170 7.28 -6.85 20.82
C ASN A 170 7.60 -5.59 19.99
N ALA A 171 8.12 -4.56 20.65
CA ALA A 171 8.39 -3.26 20.03
C ALA A 171 9.37 -3.31 18.86
N GLU A 172 10.39 -4.18 18.89
CA GLU A 172 11.35 -4.32 17.79
C GLU A 172 10.69 -4.96 16.55
N ILE A 173 9.87 -6.00 16.77
CA ILE A 173 9.13 -6.66 15.70
C ILE A 173 8.11 -5.69 15.09
N LEU A 174 7.36 -4.95 15.91
CA LEU A 174 6.37 -3.98 15.46
C LEU A 174 7.00 -2.88 14.61
N LYS A 175 8.12 -2.31 15.09
CA LYS A 175 8.88 -1.31 14.35
C LYS A 175 9.38 -1.86 13.01
N TYR A 176 9.94 -3.08 13.01
CA TYR A 176 10.43 -3.70 11.79
C TYR A 176 9.30 -4.02 10.80
N ALA A 177 8.14 -4.50 11.28
CA ALA A 177 6.96 -4.73 10.47
C ALA A 177 6.45 -3.44 9.82
N GLU A 178 6.37 -2.35 10.59
CA GLU A 178 5.99 -1.03 10.11
C GLU A 178 6.96 -0.54 9.01
N GLU A 179 8.27 -0.71 9.23
CA GLU A 179 9.30 -0.40 8.23
C GLU A 179 9.09 -1.18 6.93
N LEU A 180 8.89 -2.50 6.99
CA LEU A 180 8.66 -3.35 5.82
C LEU A 180 7.42 -2.92 5.03
N ILE A 181 6.34 -2.58 5.73
CA ILE A 181 5.07 -2.16 5.11
C ILE A 181 5.27 -0.83 4.36
N TYR A 182 5.88 0.17 4.99
CA TYR A 182 6.09 1.48 4.37
C TYR A 182 7.14 1.48 3.26
N SER A 183 8.10 0.55 3.29
CA SER A 183 9.06 0.34 2.20
C SER A 183 8.50 -0.55 1.07
N GLY A 184 7.25 -1.01 1.17
CA GLY A 184 6.59 -1.79 0.12
C GLY A 184 6.97 -3.27 0.12
N HIS A 185 7.75 -3.74 1.09
CA HIS A 185 8.12 -5.15 1.26
C HIS A 185 6.98 -5.98 1.88
N ARG A 186 5.81 -5.99 1.23
CA ARG A 186 4.59 -6.64 1.73
C ARG A 186 4.75 -8.15 1.95
N ASP A 187 5.49 -8.83 1.07
CA ASP A 187 5.71 -10.27 1.20
C ASP A 187 6.63 -10.61 2.38
N ALA A 188 7.63 -9.76 2.65
CA ALA A 188 8.47 -9.88 3.83
C ALA A 188 7.67 -9.65 5.11
N ALA A 189 6.77 -8.66 5.13
CA ALA A 189 5.86 -8.43 6.25
C ALA A 189 4.93 -9.64 6.49
N LYS A 190 4.38 -10.25 5.43
CA LYS A 190 3.59 -11.49 5.55
C LYS A 190 4.42 -12.65 6.10
N ALA A 191 5.67 -12.80 5.66
CA ALA A 191 6.56 -13.83 6.18
C ALA A 191 6.89 -13.62 7.67
N LEU A 192 7.13 -12.37 8.07
CA LEU A 192 7.33 -12.01 9.48
C LEU A 192 6.12 -12.37 10.34
N ASN A 193 4.90 -12.04 9.88
CA ASN A 193 3.66 -12.42 10.57
C ASN A 193 3.59 -13.95 10.76
N ARG A 194 3.81 -14.75 9.70
CA ARG A 194 3.82 -16.22 9.81
C ARG A 194 4.87 -16.74 10.80
N LEU A 195 6.05 -16.12 10.83
CA LEU A 195 7.09 -16.49 11.80
C LEU A 195 6.66 -16.19 13.23
N VAL A 196 6.06 -15.02 13.48
CA VAL A 196 5.54 -14.65 14.80
C VAL A 196 4.41 -15.61 15.23
N ASP A 197 3.50 -15.93 14.32
CA ASP A 197 2.37 -16.84 14.58
C ASP A 197 2.85 -18.25 14.97
N VAL A 198 3.87 -18.78 14.28
CA VAL A 198 4.42 -20.11 14.56
C VAL A 198 5.29 -20.14 15.81
N MET A 199 6.12 -19.10 16.02
CA MET A 199 7.16 -19.11 17.04
C MET A 199 6.68 -18.55 18.39
N GLY A 200 5.59 -17.77 18.39
CA GLY A 200 5.06 -17.10 19.58
C GLY A 200 6.02 -16.07 20.18
N SER A 201 5.72 -15.63 21.41
CA SER A 201 6.43 -14.56 22.12
C SER A 201 7.79 -14.96 22.73
N ASN A 202 8.17 -16.24 22.67
CA ASN A 202 9.39 -16.76 23.32
C ASN A 202 10.66 -16.68 22.47
N VAL A 203 10.57 -16.20 21.22
CA VAL A 203 11.72 -16.11 20.33
C VAL A 203 12.29 -14.71 20.32
N GLU A 204 13.62 -14.62 20.34
CA GLU A 204 14.29 -13.33 20.21
C GLU A 204 13.93 -12.65 18.87
N PRO A 205 13.49 -11.38 18.91
CA PRO A 205 13.16 -10.59 17.72
C PRO A 205 14.27 -10.58 16.67
N SER A 206 15.53 -10.46 17.13
CA SER A 206 16.74 -10.41 16.31
C SER A 206 16.84 -11.58 15.33
N ARG A 207 16.45 -12.80 15.76
CA ARG A 207 16.50 -14.00 14.93
C ARG A 207 15.44 -13.99 13.84
N LEU A 208 14.22 -13.56 14.16
CA LEU A 208 13.14 -13.46 13.19
C LEU A 208 13.45 -12.39 12.14
N ILE A 209 13.91 -11.22 12.59
CA ILE A 209 14.32 -10.11 11.72
C ILE A 209 15.45 -10.56 10.80
N SER A 210 16.50 -11.18 11.33
CA SER A 210 17.64 -11.65 10.52
C SER A 210 17.21 -12.70 9.48
N LYS A 211 16.24 -13.55 9.81
CA LYS A 211 15.69 -14.54 8.87
C LYS A 211 14.98 -13.85 7.72
N VAL A 212 14.09 -12.89 8.02
CA VAL A 212 13.35 -12.13 6.99
C VAL A 212 14.30 -11.29 6.13
N ASP A 213 15.28 -10.63 6.75
CA ASP A 213 16.30 -9.86 6.04
C ASP A 213 17.05 -10.71 5.01
N THR A 214 17.40 -11.94 5.39
CA THR A 214 18.14 -12.88 4.54
C THR A 214 17.27 -13.38 3.40
N ASP A 215 16.05 -13.83 3.71
CA ASP A 215 15.14 -14.45 2.74
C ASP A 215 14.67 -13.47 1.66
N PHE A 216 14.52 -12.19 2.01
CA PHE A 216 13.99 -11.16 1.11
C PHE A 216 15.06 -10.15 0.65
N GLY A 217 16.32 -10.32 1.04
CA GLY A 217 17.41 -9.42 0.64
C GLY A 217 17.23 -7.98 1.13
N ILE A 218 16.52 -7.77 2.24
CA ILE A 218 16.07 -6.44 2.71
C ILE A 218 17.24 -5.49 2.94
N ARG A 219 18.34 -5.96 3.56
CA ARG A 219 19.53 -5.13 3.80
C ARG A 219 20.11 -4.55 2.52
N THR A 220 20.25 -5.39 1.49
CA THR A 220 20.77 -4.95 0.19
C THR A 220 19.82 -3.98 -0.51
N SER A 221 18.50 -4.16 -0.35
CA SER A 221 17.50 -3.22 -0.86
C SER A 221 17.63 -1.86 -0.16
N ARG A 222 17.71 -1.85 1.18
CA ARG A 222 17.87 -0.64 1.99
C ARG A 222 19.12 0.14 1.63
N GLU A 223 20.26 -0.54 1.44
CA GLU A 223 21.52 0.09 1.04
C GLU A 223 21.43 0.74 -0.35
N ARG A 224 20.82 0.03 -1.32
CA ARG A 224 20.62 0.55 -2.67
C ARG A 224 19.70 1.77 -2.69
N GLU A 225 18.60 1.72 -1.93
CA GLU A 225 17.68 2.85 -1.81
C GLU A 225 18.33 4.05 -1.12
N ALA A 226 19.08 3.83 -0.03
CA ALA A 226 19.81 4.90 0.65
C ALA A 226 20.83 5.56 -0.29
N ALA A 227 21.59 4.75 -1.05
CA ALA A 227 22.51 5.24 -2.05
C ALA A 227 21.80 6.01 -3.16
N ALA A 228 20.64 5.53 -3.63
CA ALA A 228 19.84 6.23 -4.65
C ALA A 228 19.30 7.57 -4.15
N ARG A 229 18.76 7.64 -2.91
CA ARG A 229 18.30 8.88 -2.29
C ARG A 229 19.45 9.86 -2.09
N GLN A 230 20.62 9.37 -1.69
CA GLN A 230 21.81 10.21 -1.56
C GLN A 230 22.22 10.80 -2.90
N ARG A 231 22.35 9.96 -3.95
CA ARG A 231 22.63 10.43 -5.32
C ARG A 231 21.62 11.46 -5.80
N GLN A 232 20.33 11.28 -5.50
CA GLN A 232 19.29 12.22 -5.89
C GLN A 232 19.46 13.59 -5.19
N ARG A 233 19.79 13.59 -3.89
CA ARG A 233 20.09 14.84 -3.15
C ARG A 233 21.32 15.53 -3.70
N ASP A 234 22.37 14.77 -3.96
CA ASP A 234 23.62 15.29 -4.55
C ASP A 234 23.33 15.88 -5.94
N HIS A 235 22.56 15.17 -6.77
CA HIS A 235 22.11 15.66 -8.08
C HIS A 235 21.34 16.98 -7.94
N GLN A 236 20.35 17.06 -7.05
CA GLN A 236 19.54 18.27 -6.85
C GLN A 236 20.39 19.46 -6.38
N SER A 237 21.31 19.22 -5.43
CA SER A 237 22.23 20.24 -4.92
C SER A 237 23.14 20.76 -6.03
N LEU A 238 23.81 19.86 -6.76
CA LEU A 238 24.69 20.20 -7.87
C LEU A 238 23.93 20.90 -9.00
N ALA A 239 22.75 20.39 -9.37
CA ALA A 239 21.89 20.99 -10.38
C ALA A 239 21.52 22.44 -10.03
N SER A 240 21.16 22.68 -8.77
CA SER A 240 20.83 24.03 -8.29
C SER A 240 22.05 24.96 -8.37
N ALA A 241 23.22 24.51 -7.92
CA ALA A 241 24.44 25.30 -7.94
C ALA A 241 24.90 25.64 -9.37
N VAL A 242 24.83 24.67 -10.28
CA VAL A 242 25.16 24.86 -11.70
C VAL A 242 24.20 25.85 -12.35
N ARG A 243 22.88 25.73 -12.11
CA ARG A 243 21.88 26.65 -12.68
C ARG A 243 22.10 28.08 -12.22
N VAL A 244 22.27 28.30 -10.91
CA VAL A 244 22.36 29.63 -10.29
C VAL A 244 23.71 30.29 -10.53
N TYR A 245 24.81 29.56 -10.27
CA TYR A 245 26.15 30.15 -10.24
C TYR A 245 27.03 29.77 -11.43
N GLY A 246 26.71 28.70 -12.15
CA GLY A 246 27.48 28.27 -13.32
C GLY A 246 28.92 27.87 -13.01
N HIS A 247 29.18 27.39 -11.80
CA HIS A 247 30.53 27.01 -11.40
C HIS A 247 31.00 25.71 -12.07
N TYR A 248 32.27 25.71 -12.50
CA TYR A 248 32.89 24.58 -13.20
C TYR A 248 32.97 23.32 -12.34
N ARG A 249 33.30 23.44 -11.05
CA ARG A 249 33.50 22.30 -10.14
C ARG A 249 32.21 21.50 -9.95
N GLU A 250 31.09 22.19 -9.77
CA GLU A 250 29.76 21.61 -9.59
C GLU A 250 29.24 21.02 -10.90
N ALA A 251 29.52 21.66 -12.04
CA ALA A 251 29.20 21.11 -13.36
C ALA A 251 29.97 19.82 -13.66
N ARG A 252 31.24 19.77 -13.24
CA ARG A 252 32.09 18.59 -13.33
C ARG A 252 31.56 17.45 -12.47
N ALA A 253 31.29 17.72 -11.19
CA ALA A 253 30.72 16.74 -10.27
C ALA A 253 29.36 16.21 -10.74
N LEU A 254 28.54 17.05 -11.37
CA LEU A 254 27.28 16.64 -11.96
C LEU A 254 27.50 15.72 -13.17
N ALA A 255 28.45 16.05 -14.05
CA ALA A 255 28.80 15.18 -15.18
C ALA A 255 29.32 13.81 -14.72
N ASP A 256 30.18 13.78 -13.69
CA ASP A 256 30.69 12.54 -13.09
C ASP A 256 29.54 11.70 -12.49
N LEU A 257 28.53 12.35 -11.86
CA LEU A 257 27.34 11.67 -11.33
C LEU A 257 26.49 11.01 -12.43
N HIS A 258 26.48 11.57 -13.63
CA HIS A 258 25.83 11.01 -14.83
C HIS A 258 26.73 10.00 -15.59
N GLY A 259 27.90 9.69 -15.06
CA GLY A 259 28.82 8.68 -15.62
C GLY A 259 29.76 9.21 -16.70
N TYR A 260 29.87 10.52 -16.87
CA TYR A 260 30.86 11.13 -17.77
C TYR A 260 32.19 11.26 -17.04
N GLN A 261 33.30 10.87 -17.66
CA GLN A 261 34.64 11.10 -17.12
C GLN A 261 35.18 12.41 -17.65
N THR A 262 35.51 13.31 -16.75
CA THR A 262 35.96 14.67 -17.08
C THR A 262 37.45 14.85 -16.76
N GLN A 263 38.22 15.36 -17.74
CA GLN A 263 39.64 15.67 -17.57
C GLN A 263 39.93 17.06 -18.12
N GLU A 264 40.66 17.86 -17.35
CA GLU A 264 41.16 19.16 -17.80
C GLU A 264 42.54 18.94 -18.42
N VAL A 265 42.72 19.38 -19.66
CA VAL A 265 43.92 19.11 -20.46
C VAL A 265 44.45 20.42 -21.03
N GLY A 266 45.75 20.67 -20.82
CA GLY A 266 46.39 21.91 -21.25
C GLY A 266 46.11 23.10 -20.33
N GLY A 267 46.50 24.29 -20.77
CA GLY A 267 46.49 25.52 -19.96
C GLY A 267 47.90 26.12 -19.90
N GLY A 268 48.20 26.98 -20.85
CA GLY A 268 49.48 27.71 -20.90
C GLY A 268 49.30 29.18 -20.52
N PHE A 269 50.39 29.93 -20.43
CA PHE A 269 50.39 31.36 -20.09
C PHE A 269 49.47 32.23 -21.00
N LEU A 270 49.10 31.73 -22.18
CA LEU A 270 48.27 32.43 -23.18
C LEU A 270 46.99 31.67 -23.59
N SER A 271 46.70 30.48 -23.06
CA SER A 271 45.53 29.69 -23.50
C SER A 271 44.79 29.05 -22.33
N ALA A 272 43.46 29.14 -22.37
CA ALA A 272 42.59 28.51 -21.40
C ALA A 272 42.68 26.97 -21.50
N PRO A 273 42.57 26.26 -20.37
CA PRO A 273 42.56 24.79 -20.35
C PRO A 273 41.33 24.24 -21.08
N GLU A 274 41.53 23.18 -21.86
CA GLU A 274 40.43 22.44 -22.50
C GLU A 274 39.81 21.45 -21.50
N VAL A 275 38.53 21.15 -21.70
CA VAL A 275 37.82 20.13 -20.91
C VAL A 275 37.46 18.97 -21.82
N HIS A 276 38.05 17.81 -21.55
CA HIS A 276 37.82 16.56 -22.28
C HIS A 276 36.80 15.74 -21.48
N VAL A 277 35.72 15.33 -22.14
CA VAL A 277 34.59 14.63 -21.53
C VAL A 277 34.36 13.32 -22.26
N LYS A 278 34.59 12.20 -21.57
CA LYS A 278 34.36 10.86 -22.08
C LYS A 278 33.01 10.34 -21.57
N PRO A 279 32.02 10.12 -22.45
CA PRO A 279 30.73 9.59 -22.05
C PRO A 279 30.82 8.10 -21.67
N PRO A 280 29.84 7.56 -20.93
CA PRO A 280 29.78 6.13 -20.62
C PRO A 280 29.56 5.27 -21.88
N LYS A 281 28.97 5.84 -22.93
CA LYS A 281 28.88 5.28 -24.27
C LYS A 281 29.08 6.39 -25.30
N GLY A 282 29.99 6.19 -26.26
CA GLY A 282 30.25 7.14 -27.35
C GLY A 282 31.67 7.70 -27.33
N ASP A 283 31.92 8.66 -28.22
CA ASP A 283 33.24 9.24 -28.46
C ASP A 283 33.56 10.40 -27.51
N LEU A 284 34.84 10.69 -27.37
CA LEU A 284 35.36 11.79 -26.56
C LEU A 284 34.85 13.14 -27.09
N VAL A 285 34.33 13.98 -26.20
CA VAL A 285 33.90 15.34 -26.50
C VAL A 285 34.91 16.33 -25.91
N ILE A 286 35.37 17.29 -26.71
CA ILE A 286 36.37 18.28 -26.29
C ILE A 286 35.73 19.68 -26.27
N PHE A 287 35.83 20.36 -25.13
CA PHE A 287 35.38 21.73 -24.95
C PHE A 287 36.58 22.67 -24.86
N LYS A 288 36.51 23.79 -25.60
CA LYS A 288 37.59 24.79 -25.70
C LYS A 288 37.91 25.50 -24.39
N ASN A 289 37.01 25.49 -23.41
CA ASN A 289 37.20 26.05 -22.07
C ASN A 289 36.11 25.56 -21.09
N SER A 290 36.30 25.86 -19.81
CA SER A 290 35.37 25.55 -18.72
C SER A 290 33.97 26.15 -18.90
N VAL A 291 33.84 27.34 -19.51
CA VAL A 291 32.55 27.99 -19.75
C VAL A 291 31.71 27.21 -20.77
N ALA A 292 32.33 26.79 -21.88
CA ALA A 292 31.67 25.97 -22.90
C ALA A 292 31.19 24.62 -22.33
N PHE A 293 32.02 24.00 -21.48
CA PHE A 293 31.64 22.78 -20.77
C PHE A 293 30.46 23.00 -19.82
N VAL A 294 30.46 24.05 -19.01
CA VAL A 294 29.35 24.36 -18.09
C VAL A 294 28.05 24.60 -18.86
N GLN A 295 28.08 25.29 -19.99
CA GLN A 295 26.90 25.51 -20.82
C GLN A 295 26.37 24.20 -21.42
N TRP A 296 27.26 23.31 -21.86
CA TRP A 296 26.86 21.98 -22.28
C TRP A 296 26.20 21.18 -21.15
N VAL A 297 26.77 21.18 -19.93
CA VAL A 297 26.16 20.53 -18.77
C VAL A 297 24.76 21.08 -18.50
N LYS A 298 24.57 22.41 -18.56
CA LYS A 298 23.24 23.03 -18.39
C LYS A 298 22.24 22.54 -19.43
N ASN A 299 22.64 22.49 -20.70
CA ASN A 299 21.72 22.16 -21.80
C ASN A 299 21.44 20.66 -21.92
N THR A 300 22.43 19.82 -21.61
CA THR A 300 22.35 18.37 -21.83
C THR A 300 21.92 17.60 -20.58
N LEU A 301 22.40 18.00 -19.39
CA LEU A 301 22.14 17.27 -18.14
C LEU A 301 21.07 17.93 -17.27
N LEU A 302 20.75 19.20 -17.52
CA LEU A 302 19.74 19.96 -16.77
C LEU A 302 18.71 20.63 -17.67
N PRO A 303 18.09 19.91 -18.64
CA PRO A 303 17.14 20.52 -19.56
C PRO A 303 16.07 21.31 -18.81
N ALA A 304 15.68 22.46 -19.37
CA ALA A 304 14.57 23.23 -18.83
C ALA A 304 13.32 22.33 -18.81
N ALA A 305 12.65 22.29 -17.65
CA ALA A 305 11.36 21.61 -17.50
C ALA A 305 10.27 22.40 -18.21
#